data_AF-A0A1Q9VNA6-F1
#
_entry.id   AF-A0A1Q9VNA6-F1
#
_cell.length_a   1.000
_cell.length_b   1.000
_cell.length_c   1.000
_cell.angle_alpha   90.00
_cell.angle_beta   90.00
_cell.angle_gamma   90.00
#
_symmetry.space_group_name_H-M   'P 1'
#
loop_
_entity.id
_entity.type
_entity.pdbx_description
1 polymer ?
#
loop_
_entity_poly.entity_id
_entity_poly.type
_entity_poly.pdbx_seq_one_letter_code
_entity_poly.pdbx_strand_id
1 'polypeptide(L)'
;MNRKLQLHVTTTSVDHDPYDPASMVTIPLGGGLGAAVQDGPRRLTVADLGIRHTSASLLWQETATGMLATLGDLTSVYGTALRHRAVEPGVREIAVIGVPFPAAGLLAHPLLAVPTHRILTDGPGPALFFVTEDQRLFISSGTLPSVPSTGPIDISEGHCQALESVP
;
A
#
# COMPACT_ATOMS: atom_id res chain seq x y z
N MET A 1 15.41 12.09 15.92
CA MET A 1 14.38 11.08 15.58
C MET A 1 14.72 10.51 14.22
N ASN A 2 15.05 9.22 14.11
CA ASN A 2 15.16 8.56 12.81
C ASN A 2 13.76 8.58 12.17
N ARG A 3 13.62 9.27 11.03
CA ARG A 3 12.38 9.23 10.24
C ARG A 3 12.26 7.82 9.66
N LYS A 4 11.16 7.13 9.97
CA LYS A 4 10.88 5.82 9.38
C LYS A 4 10.38 6.02 7.96
N LEU A 5 10.94 5.28 7.02
CA LEU A 5 10.45 5.24 5.65
C LEU A 5 9.04 4.61 5.62
N GLN A 6 8.26 4.95 4.59
CA GLN A 6 6.90 4.45 4.42
C GLN A 6 6.68 3.98 2.97
N LEU A 7 5.83 2.98 2.79
CA LEU A 7 5.40 2.54 1.47
C LEU A 7 4.10 3.23 1.06
N HIS A 8 4.08 3.71 -0.17
CA HIS A 8 2.93 4.33 -0.81
C HIS A 8 2.61 3.58 -2.10
N VAL A 9 1.34 3.47 -2.43
CA VAL A 9 0.86 2.95 -3.72
C VAL A 9 0.72 4.13 -4.69
N THR A 10 1.26 3.99 -5.89
CA THR A 10 1.17 4.97 -6.97
C THR A 10 0.74 4.27 -8.25
N THR A 11 0.16 5.00 -9.18
CA THR A 11 0.05 4.53 -10.57
C THR A 11 1.43 4.58 -11.21
N THR A 12 1.76 3.58 -12.05
CA THR A 12 3.00 3.58 -12.82
C THR A 12 2.83 4.42 -14.08
N SER A 13 3.68 5.43 -14.30
CA SER A 13 3.84 6.05 -15.62
C SER A 13 4.85 5.27 -16.45
N VAL A 14 4.68 5.27 -17.77
CA VAL A 14 5.43 4.45 -18.74
C VAL A 14 6.90 4.88 -18.88
N ASP A 15 7.25 6.09 -18.47
CA ASP A 15 8.61 6.62 -18.61
C ASP A 15 9.36 6.64 -17.27
N HIS A 16 10.19 5.63 -17.04
CA HIS A 16 11.21 5.61 -15.99
C HIS A 16 12.56 5.37 -16.65
N ASP A 17 13.38 6.42 -16.78
CA ASP A 17 14.80 6.23 -17.11
C ASP A 17 15.55 5.80 -15.84
N PRO A 18 16.03 4.55 -15.73
CA PRO A 18 16.74 4.08 -14.56
C PRO A 18 18.12 4.70 -14.37
N TYR A 19 18.61 5.46 -15.35
CA TYR A 19 19.88 6.17 -15.30
C TYR A 19 19.73 7.66 -14.97
N ASP A 20 18.52 8.21 -15.02
CA ASP A 20 18.28 9.60 -14.62
C ASP A 20 18.25 9.72 -13.08
N PRO A 21 19.20 10.46 -12.45
CA PRO A 21 19.22 10.65 -11.00
C PRO A 21 17.96 11.33 -10.44
N ALA A 22 17.19 12.05 -11.27
CA ALA A 22 15.93 12.69 -10.89
C ALA A 22 14.71 11.76 -10.99
N SER A 23 14.83 10.59 -11.63
CA SER A 23 13.74 9.62 -11.75
C SER A 23 13.28 9.12 -10.38
N MET A 24 11.96 9.06 -10.20
CA MET A 24 11.33 8.55 -8.99
C MET A 24 11.40 7.03 -8.94
N VAL A 25 11.89 6.50 -7.81
CA VAL A 25 12.00 5.05 -7.61
C VAL A 25 10.62 4.46 -7.39
N THR A 26 10.21 3.57 -8.30
CA THR A 26 8.93 2.86 -8.23
C THR A 26 9.15 1.38 -8.48
N ILE A 27 8.60 0.52 -7.62
CA ILE A 27 8.62 -0.93 -7.77
C ILE A 27 7.26 -1.39 -8.30
N PRO A 28 7.18 -2.04 -9.47
CA PRO A 28 5.91 -2.51 -10.01
C PRO A 28 5.22 -3.49 -9.07
N LEU A 29 3.91 -3.31 -8.86
CA LEU A 29 3.06 -4.20 -8.06
C LEU A 29 2.12 -5.07 -8.91
N GLY A 30 1.94 -4.70 -10.19
CA GLY A 30 0.95 -5.28 -11.12
C GLY A 30 -0.25 -4.35 -11.34
N GLY A 31 -1.05 -4.60 -12.37
CA GLY A 31 -2.29 -3.85 -12.63
C GLY A 31 -2.12 -2.34 -12.88
N GLY A 32 -0.95 -1.90 -13.35
CA GLY A 32 -0.63 -0.47 -13.51
C GLY A 32 -0.31 0.26 -12.19
N LEU A 33 -0.13 -0.48 -11.10
CA LEU A 33 0.29 0.04 -9.80
C LEU A 33 1.77 -0.21 -9.52
N GLY A 34 2.33 0.69 -8.72
CA GLY A 34 3.70 0.62 -8.22
C GLY A 34 3.78 1.04 -6.76
N ALA A 35 4.80 0.57 -6.07
CA ALA A 35 5.17 1.00 -4.73
C ALA A 35 6.26 2.07 -4.81
N ALA A 36 6.05 3.17 -4.10
CA ALA A 36 7.07 4.19 -3.86
C ALA A 36 7.48 4.14 -2.39
N VAL A 37 8.79 4.20 -2.15
CA VAL A 37 9.34 4.42 -0.80
C VAL A 37 9.42 5.92 -0.54
N GLN A 38 8.88 6.37 0.60
CA GLN A 38 8.89 7.77 1.01
C GLN A 38 9.72 8.02 2.27
N ASP A 39 10.41 9.15 2.30
CA ASP A 39 11.05 9.73 3.49
C ASP A 39 10.27 11.00 3.91
N GLY A 40 9.36 10.83 4.87
CA GLY A 40 8.35 11.84 5.16
C GLY A 40 7.46 12.07 3.94
N PRO A 41 7.20 13.31 3.51
CA PRO A 41 6.34 13.60 2.36
C PRO A 41 7.03 13.39 1.00
N ARG A 42 8.32 13.05 0.98
CA ARG A 42 9.14 13.05 -0.24
C ARG A 42 9.34 11.63 -0.77
N ARG A 43 9.02 11.42 -2.05
CA ARG A 43 9.39 10.20 -2.78
C ARG A 43 10.90 10.17 -3.05
N LEU A 44 11.49 8.98 -2.95
CA LEU A 44 12.91 8.79 -3.23
C LEU A 44 13.20 8.76 -4.75
N THR A 45 14.33 9.32 -5.15
CA THR A 45 14.84 9.27 -6.52
C THR A 45 16.01 8.30 -6.65
N VAL A 46 16.47 8.04 -7.88
CA VAL A 46 17.66 7.22 -8.14
C VAL A 46 18.90 7.78 -7.44
N ALA A 47 19.06 9.12 -7.39
CA ALA A 47 20.16 9.76 -6.65
C ALA A 47 20.17 9.40 -5.16
N ASP A 48 19.00 9.30 -4.52
CA ASP A 48 18.91 8.92 -3.11
C ASP A 48 19.46 7.52 -2.84
N LEU A 49 19.28 6.58 -3.79
CA LEU A 49 19.83 5.23 -3.69
C LEU A 49 21.36 5.26 -3.71
N GLY A 50 21.94 6.08 -4.59
CA GLY A 50 23.38 6.28 -4.69
C GLY A 50 23.99 6.86 -3.41
N ILE A 51 23.34 7.89 -2.83
CA ILE A 51 23.77 8.52 -1.57
C ILE A 51 23.69 7.54 -0.39
N ARG A 52 22.66 6.69 -0.36
CA ARG A 52 22.43 5.72 0.71
C ARG A 52 23.22 4.41 0.52
N HIS A 53 23.93 4.25 -0.60
CA HIS A 53 24.62 3.01 -0.98
C HIS A 53 23.70 1.78 -0.88
N THR A 54 22.49 1.89 -1.41
CA THR A 54 21.43 0.86 -1.31
C THR A 54 20.72 0.67 -2.65
N SER A 55 19.78 -0.27 -2.72
CA SER A 55 18.93 -0.51 -3.88
C SER A 55 17.46 -0.25 -3.57
N ALA A 56 16.66 0.00 -4.61
CA ALA A 56 15.21 0.13 -4.48
C ALA A 56 14.58 -1.08 -3.78
N SER A 57 14.96 -2.29 -4.20
CA SER A 57 14.44 -3.55 -3.64
C SER A 57 14.82 -3.74 -2.18
N LEU A 58 16.03 -3.34 -1.78
CA LEU A 58 16.46 -3.45 -0.38
C LEU A 58 15.67 -2.48 0.50
N LEU A 59 15.54 -1.21 0.10
CA LEU A 59 14.72 -0.23 0.83
C LEU A 59 13.26 -0.65 0.92
N TRP A 60 12.70 -1.21 -0.15
CA TRP A 60 11.33 -1.71 -0.18
C TRP A 60 11.10 -2.82 0.84
N GLN A 61 11.99 -3.82 0.85
CA GLN A 61 11.97 -4.93 1.78
C GLN A 61 12.17 -4.47 3.24
N GLU A 62 13.15 -3.60 3.50
CA GLU A 62 13.42 -3.05 4.84
C GLU A 62 12.22 -2.23 5.35
N THR A 63 11.64 -1.41 4.49
CA THR A 63 10.47 -0.59 4.84
C THR A 63 9.26 -1.48 5.13
N ALA A 64 8.98 -2.49 4.30
CA ALA A 64 7.91 -3.45 4.54
C ALA A 64 8.11 -4.20 5.87
N THR A 65 9.34 -4.60 6.18
CA THR A 65 9.69 -5.28 7.44
C THR A 65 9.45 -4.36 8.64
N GLY A 66 9.84 -3.09 8.55
CA GLY A 66 9.60 -2.10 9.60
C GLY A 66 8.11 -1.78 9.82
N MET A 67 7.33 -1.72 8.75
CA MET A 67 5.87 -1.60 8.81
C MET A 67 5.24 -2.84 9.46
N LEU A 68 5.66 -4.05 9.07
CA LEU A 68 5.18 -5.30 9.65
C LEU A 68 5.47 -5.41 11.15
N ALA A 69 6.68 -5.05 11.58
CA ALA A 69 7.03 -4.98 13.00
C ALA A 69 6.10 -4.02 13.76
N THR A 70 5.83 -2.84 13.17
CA THR A 70 4.91 -1.86 13.75
C THR A 70 3.48 -2.42 13.86
N LEU A 71 3.00 -3.19 12.88
CA LEU A 71 1.70 -3.87 12.97
C LEU A 71 1.68 -4.94 14.08
N GLY A 72 2.78 -5.67 14.25
CA GLY A 72 2.94 -6.64 15.34
C GLY A 72 2.85 -5.96 16.71
N ASP A 73 3.58 -4.87 16.90
CA ASP A 73 3.55 -4.07 18.14
C ASP A 73 2.13 -3.56 18.43
N LEU A 74 1.46 -2.96 17.46
CA LEU A 74 0.08 -2.50 17.60
C LEU A 74 -0.89 -3.63 17.95
N THR A 75 -0.75 -4.79 17.29
CA THR A 75 -1.59 -5.96 17.58
C THR A 75 -1.37 -6.46 19.00
N SER A 76 -0.13 -6.45 19.49
CA SER A 76 0.17 -6.85 20.87
C SER A 76 -0.45 -5.92 21.93
N VAL A 77 -0.57 -4.62 21.62
CA VAL A 77 -1.10 -3.61 22.55
C VAL A 77 -2.62 -3.52 22.49
N TYR A 78 -3.20 -3.54 21.28
CA TYR A 78 -4.61 -3.25 21.04
C TYR A 78 -5.44 -4.49 20.65
N GLY A 79 -4.82 -5.67 20.52
CA GLY A 79 -5.45 -6.89 20.00
C GLY A 79 -5.62 -6.91 18.47
N THR A 80 -5.41 -5.78 17.80
CA THR A 80 -5.43 -5.62 16.33
C THR A 80 -4.61 -4.39 15.94
N ALA A 81 -4.07 -4.36 14.72
CA ALA A 81 -3.41 -3.19 14.17
C ALA A 81 -4.33 -2.31 13.31
N LEU A 82 -5.50 -2.83 12.91
CA LEU A 82 -6.38 -2.20 11.92
C LEU A 82 -7.68 -1.72 12.56
N ARG A 83 -8.11 -0.53 12.16
CA ARG A 83 -9.44 0.02 12.45
C ARG A 83 -10.27 0.01 11.17
N HIS A 84 -11.56 -0.23 11.34
CA HIS A 84 -12.54 -0.29 10.27
C HIS A 84 -13.57 0.80 10.49
N ARG A 85 -13.89 1.56 9.45
CA ARG A 85 -14.96 2.56 9.47
C ARG A 85 -15.89 2.32 8.30
N ALA A 86 -17.16 2.02 8.55
CA ALA A 86 -18.16 2.06 7.49
C ALA A 86 -18.25 3.49 6.96
N VAL A 87 -18.12 3.67 5.65
CA VAL A 87 -18.21 4.97 4.99
C VAL A 87 -19.46 5.07 4.14
N GLU A 88 -19.83 3.97 3.48
CA GLU A 88 -21.00 3.84 2.60
C GLU A 88 -21.56 2.41 2.74
N PRO A 89 -22.80 2.14 2.30
CA PRO A 89 -23.31 0.77 2.24
C PRO A 89 -22.38 -0.14 1.43
N GLY A 90 -21.87 -1.21 2.05
CA GLY A 90 -20.96 -2.15 1.40
C GLY A 90 -19.48 -1.70 1.32
N VAL A 91 -19.14 -0.48 1.72
CA VAL A 91 -17.77 0.07 1.66
C VAL A 91 -17.24 0.39 3.05
N ARG A 92 -16.07 -0.14 3.37
CA ARG A 92 -15.35 0.13 4.63
C ARG A 92 -14.01 0.77 4.34
N GLU A 93 -13.69 1.83 5.07
CA GLU A 93 -12.34 2.36 5.13
C GLU A 93 -11.51 1.59 6.16
N ILE A 94 -10.29 1.23 5.76
CA ILE A 94 -9.30 0.58 6.58
C ILE A 94 -8.23 1.59 6.93
N ALA A 95 -7.88 1.68 8.20
CA ALA A 95 -6.76 2.49 8.65
C ALA A 95 -5.94 1.76 9.71
N VAL A 96 -4.66 2.13 9.85
CA VAL A 96 -3.80 1.62 10.92
C VAL A 96 -4.08 2.41 12.20
N ILE A 97 -4.15 1.72 13.35
CA ILE A 97 -4.33 2.36 14.66
C ILE A 97 -3.17 3.32 14.93
N GLY A 98 -3.48 4.52 15.42
CA GLY A 98 -2.48 5.57 15.68
C GLY A 98 -1.90 6.23 14.42
N VAL A 99 -2.27 5.78 13.22
CA VAL A 99 -1.86 6.31 11.91
C VAL A 99 -0.33 6.46 11.75
N PRO A 100 0.49 5.44 12.08
CA PRO A 100 1.94 5.50 11.92
C PRO A 100 2.40 5.53 10.45
N PHE A 101 1.54 5.13 9.51
CA PHE A 101 1.72 5.17 8.07
C PHE A 101 0.35 5.01 7.36
N PRO A 102 0.22 5.39 6.07
CA PRO A 102 -1.03 5.25 5.33
C PRO A 102 -1.40 3.78 5.07
N ALA A 103 -2.69 3.47 5.11
CA ALA A 103 -3.17 2.09 4.96
C ALA A 103 -2.98 1.52 3.56
N ALA A 104 -2.98 2.36 2.52
CA ALA A 104 -2.67 1.88 1.16
C ALA A 104 -1.29 1.20 1.07
N GLY A 105 -0.34 1.60 1.91
CA GLY A 105 0.98 0.97 2.01
C GLY A 105 0.94 -0.52 2.38
N LEU A 106 -0.18 -1.02 2.94
CA LEU A 106 -0.38 -2.44 3.20
C LEU A 106 -0.45 -3.28 1.91
N LEU A 107 -0.82 -2.67 0.79
CA LEU A 107 -0.87 -3.34 -0.52
C LEU A 107 0.48 -3.29 -1.24
N ALA A 108 1.40 -2.43 -0.77
CA ALA A 108 2.60 -2.07 -1.49
C ALA A 108 3.71 -3.13 -1.42
N HIS A 109 3.53 -4.25 -0.72
CA HIS A 109 4.52 -5.32 -0.63
C HIS A 109 3.84 -6.66 -0.29
N PRO A 110 4.24 -7.81 -0.88
CA PRO A 110 3.63 -9.11 -0.59
C PRO A 110 3.61 -9.50 0.90
N LEU A 111 4.70 -9.22 1.63
CA LEU A 111 4.79 -9.37 3.10
C LEU A 111 3.70 -8.62 3.89
N LEU A 112 3.12 -7.56 3.33
CA LEU A 112 2.03 -6.80 3.94
C LEU A 112 0.68 -7.18 3.34
N ALA A 113 0.62 -7.36 2.01
CA ALA A 113 -0.60 -7.59 1.26
C ALA A 113 -1.26 -8.93 1.62
N VAL A 114 -0.49 -10.02 1.72
CA VAL A 114 -1.03 -11.35 2.04
C VAL A 114 -1.66 -11.41 3.43
N PRO A 115 -1.00 -10.94 4.52
CA PRO A 115 -1.65 -10.87 5.83
C PRO A 115 -2.86 -9.92 5.83
N THR A 116 -2.77 -8.80 5.13
CA THR A 116 -3.86 -7.82 5.03
C THR A 116 -5.09 -8.44 4.35
N HIS A 117 -4.91 -9.17 3.25
CA HIS A 117 -5.97 -9.93 2.60
C HIS A 117 -6.64 -10.86 3.61
N ARG A 118 -5.86 -11.76 4.25
CA ARG A 118 -6.38 -12.76 5.21
C ARG A 118 -7.20 -12.14 6.34
N ILE A 119 -6.75 -11.02 6.90
CA ILE A 119 -7.45 -10.34 8.00
C ILE A 119 -8.77 -9.71 7.53
N LEU A 120 -8.82 -9.25 6.28
CA LEU A 120 -9.93 -8.43 5.78
C LEU A 120 -10.98 -9.22 4.98
N THR A 121 -10.67 -10.46 4.57
CA THR A 121 -11.52 -11.31 3.73
C THR A 121 -12.45 -12.26 4.48
N ASP A 122 -12.50 -12.23 5.81
CA ASP A 122 -13.41 -13.06 6.62
C ASP A 122 -14.91 -12.68 6.47
N GLY A 123 -15.28 -11.90 5.45
CA GLY A 123 -16.65 -11.48 5.14
C GLY A 123 -17.25 -12.19 3.92
N PRO A 124 -18.57 -12.07 3.69
CA PRO A 124 -19.22 -12.66 2.52
C PRO A 124 -18.82 -11.92 1.23
N GLY A 125 -18.33 -12.67 0.24
CA GLY A 125 -17.97 -12.18 -1.10
C GLY A 125 -16.48 -11.87 -1.28
N PRO A 126 -16.04 -11.55 -2.52
CA PRO A 126 -14.65 -11.19 -2.80
C PRO A 126 -14.33 -9.84 -2.16
N ALA A 127 -13.16 -9.74 -1.51
CA ALA A 127 -12.65 -8.48 -0.99
C ALA A 127 -11.99 -7.67 -2.10
N LEU A 128 -12.64 -6.59 -2.53
CA LEU A 128 -12.12 -5.67 -3.53
C LEU A 128 -11.50 -4.47 -2.84
N PHE A 129 -10.25 -4.15 -3.19
CA PHE A 129 -9.50 -3.05 -2.61
C PHE A 129 -9.49 -1.83 -3.54
N PHE A 130 -9.59 -0.65 -2.94
CA PHE A 130 -9.53 0.62 -3.64
C PHE A 130 -8.58 1.56 -2.91
N VAL A 131 -7.71 2.23 -3.66
CA VAL A 131 -6.72 3.17 -3.13
C VAL A 131 -6.98 4.55 -3.69
N THR A 132 -7.06 5.55 -2.83
CA THR A 132 -7.15 6.96 -3.25
C THR A 132 -5.76 7.57 -3.44
N GLU A 133 -5.71 8.72 -4.11
CA GLU A 133 -4.47 9.49 -4.27
C GLU A 133 -3.84 9.87 -2.91
N ASP A 134 -4.68 10.17 -1.91
CA ASP A 134 -4.26 10.46 -0.53
C ASP A 134 -3.97 9.20 0.33
N GLN A 135 -3.82 8.04 -0.31
CA GLN A 135 -3.35 6.79 0.30
C GLN A 135 -4.30 6.18 1.35
N ARG A 136 -5.58 6.49 1.25
CA ARG A 136 -6.62 5.80 2.01
C ARG A 136 -6.91 4.46 1.34
N LEU A 137 -7.24 3.48 2.16
CA LEU A 137 -7.56 2.14 1.73
C LEU A 137 -9.03 1.87 2.00
N PHE A 138 -9.78 1.51 0.96
CA PHE A 138 -11.13 0.99 1.09
C PHE A 138 -11.19 -0.47 0.71
N ILE A 139 -12.10 -1.19 1.38
CA ILE A 139 -12.50 -2.55 1.03
C ILE A 139 -14.00 -2.56 0.75
N SER A 140 -14.40 -3.28 -0.29
CA SER A 140 -15.78 -3.47 -0.68
C SER A 140 -16.04 -4.89 -1.16
N SER A 141 -17.30 -5.32 -1.10
CA SER A 141 -17.76 -6.62 -1.61
C SER A 141 -18.51 -6.51 -2.95
N GLY A 142 -18.32 -5.42 -3.70
CA GLY A 142 -18.95 -5.20 -5.02
C GLY A 142 -19.47 -3.79 -5.27
N THR A 143 -19.37 -2.88 -4.30
CA THR A 143 -19.75 -1.46 -4.43
C THR A 143 -18.52 -0.59 -4.64
N LEU A 144 -18.48 0.25 -5.68
CA LEU A 144 -17.40 1.21 -5.84
C LEU A 144 -17.53 2.35 -4.82
N PRO A 145 -16.43 2.80 -4.18
CA PRO A 145 -16.46 4.00 -3.35
C PRO A 145 -16.90 5.22 -4.17
N SER A 146 -17.66 6.14 -3.56
CA SER A 146 -18.06 7.40 -4.22
C SER A 146 -16.90 8.36 -4.50
N VAL A 147 -15.75 8.13 -3.85
CA VAL A 147 -14.53 8.94 -4.01
C VAL A 147 -13.64 8.43 -5.14
N PRO A 148 -12.99 9.32 -5.91
CA PRO A 148 -12.02 8.91 -6.92
C PRO A 148 -10.93 8.00 -6.33
N SER A 149 -10.82 6.79 -6.87
CA SER A 149 -9.89 5.78 -6.39
C SER A 149 -9.44 4.86 -7.52
N THR A 150 -8.25 4.31 -7.38
CA THR A 150 -7.73 3.24 -8.23
C THR A 150 -8.18 1.90 -7.68
N GLY A 151 -8.89 1.14 -8.52
CA GLY A 151 -9.41 -0.19 -8.24
C GLY A 151 -10.56 -0.54 -9.19
N PRO A 152 -11.18 -1.72 -9.04
CA PRO A 152 -10.92 -2.75 -8.02
C PRO A 152 -9.54 -3.42 -8.15
N ILE A 153 -8.88 -3.65 -7.00
CA ILE A 153 -7.61 -4.37 -6.87
C ILE A 153 -7.86 -5.67 -6.12
N ASP A 154 -7.40 -6.79 -6.68
CA ASP A 154 -7.23 -8.06 -5.96
C ASP A 154 -5.78 -8.18 -5.45
N ILE A 155 -5.62 -8.68 -4.23
CA ILE A 155 -4.33 -8.93 -3.57
C ILE A 155 -4.23 -10.35 -3.00
N SER A 156 -5.15 -11.24 -3.36
CA SER A 156 -5.25 -12.61 -2.87
C SER A 156 -3.96 -13.42 -3.04
N GLU A 157 -3.26 -13.19 -4.16
CA GLU A 157 -1.98 -13.82 -4.50
C GLU A 157 -0.75 -13.04 -3.95
N GLY A 158 -0.96 -11.99 -3.15
CA GLY A 158 0.11 -11.14 -2.61
C GLY A 158 0.69 -10.12 -3.59
N HIS A 159 0.16 -10.05 -4.81
CA HIS A 159 0.47 -9.04 -5.81
C HIS A 159 -0.81 -8.27 -6.17
N CYS A 160 -0.66 -7.01 -6.60
CA CYS A 160 -1.81 -6.20 -6.99
C CYS A 160 -2.25 -6.58 -8.41
N GLN A 161 -3.44 -7.14 -8.54
CA GLN A 161 -4.07 -7.40 -9.83
C GLN A 161 -5.23 -6.42 -10.00
N ALA A 162 -5.15 -5.57 -11.02
CA ALA A 162 -6.31 -4.78 -11.43
C ALA A 162 -7.34 -5.74 -12.02
N LEU A 163 -8.54 -5.75 -11.47
CA LEU A 163 -9.64 -6.50 -12.05
C LEU A 163 -10.29 -5.62 -13.11
N GLU A 164 -10.58 -6.19 -14.27
CA GLU A 164 -11.45 -5.52 -15.25
C GLU A 164 -12.76 -5.16 -14.54
N SER A 165 -13.23 -3.93 -14.76
CA SER A 165 -14.37 -3.33 -14.06
C SER A 165 -15.47 -4.34 -13.78
N VAL A 166 -15.81 -4.51 -12.50
CA VAL A 166 -16.95 -5.34 -12.08
C VAL A 166 -18.18 -4.83 -12.87
N PRO A 167 -18.86 -5.71 -13.63
CA PRO A 167 -20.03 -5.32 -14.42
C PRO A 167 -21.17 -4.77 -13.55
#